data_AF-A0A2K8KLR8-F1
#
_entry.id   AF-A0A2K8KLR8-F1
#
_cell.length_a   1.000
_cell.length_b   1.000
_cell.length_c   1.000
_cell.angle_alpha   90.00
_cell.angle_beta   90.00
_cell.angle_gamma   90.00
#
_symmetry.space_group_name_H-M   'P 1'
#
loop_
_entity.id
_entity.type
_entity.pdbx_description
1 polymer ?
#
loop_
_entity_poly.entity_id
_entity_poly.type
_entity_poly.pdbx_seq_one_letter_code
_entity_poly.pdbx_strand_id
1 'polypeptide(L)'
;MIALGPSGLPTIQALGLHNGGLIAFLVAKQSEQLVLRQDTVRGLNRYFYEVTPRLCGQFITLMHYRWEVILRESAILGLLGVATLGFYIDSAFEEIRFDRAVLLIIVTALLNIGVYCGPC
;
A
#
# COMPACT_ATOMS: atom_id res chain seq x y z
N MET A 1 14.10 14.00 26.24
CA MET A 1 14.36 14.11 24.78
C MET A 1 14.80 12.76 24.21
N ILE A 2 13.99 11.70 24.38
CA ILE A 2 14.28 10.33 23.88
C ILE A 2 12.98 9.66 23.38
N ALA A 3 12.08 10.45 22.79
CA ALA A 3 10.97 9.93 21.99
C ALA A 3 11.26 10.03 20.48
N LEU A 4 12.41 10.63 20.13
CA LEU A 4 12.88 10.90 18.78
C LEU A 4 14.36 10.51 18.65
N GLY A 5 14.73 9.33 19.18
CA GLY A 5 15.92 8.62 18.72
C GLY A 5 15.65 7.95 17.36
N PRO A 6 16.63 7.25 16.73
CA PRO A 6 16.65 6.77 15.33
C PRO A 6 15.66 5.62 15.09
N SER A 7 14.42 5.85 15.47
CA SER A 7 13.30 4.97 15.28
C SER A 7 12.71 5.35 13.94
N GLY A 8 12.50 4.41 13.03
CA GLY A 8 11.80 4.67 11.78
C GLY A 8 10.33 5.11 11.98
N LEU A 9 9.84 5.20 13.22
CA LEU A 9 8.46 5.52 13.58
C LEU A 9 7.99 6.89 13.05
N PRO A 10 8.73 8.00 13.19
CA PRO A 10 8.32 9.30 12.63
C PRO A 10 8.29 9.25 11.10
N THR A 11 9.24 8.54 10.47
CA THR A 11 9.27 8.33 9.01
C THR A 11 8.06 7.53 8.53
N ILE A 12 7.71 6.45 9.23
CA ILE A 12 6.54 5.63 8.92
C ILE A 12 5.26 6.44 9.07
N GLN A 13 5.16 7.27 10.12
CA GLN A 13 4.00 8.15 10.33
C GLN A 13 3.89 9.23 9.25
N ALA A 14 5.00 9.91 8.91
CA ALA A 14 5.01 10.92 7.86
C ALA A 14 4.63 10.32 6.50
N LEU A 15 5.21 9.17 6.16
CA LEU A 15 4.89 8.44 4.93
C LEU A 15 3.44 7.97 4.96
N GLY A 16 2.97 7.39 6.06
CA GLY A 16 1.59 6.93 6.23
C GLY A 16 0.57 8.06 6.07
N LEU A 17 0.80 9.22 6.70
CA LEU A 17 -0.07 10.38 6.59
C LEU A 17 -0.06 10.99 5.18
N HIS A 18 1.12 11.12 4.57
CA HIS A 18 1.25 11.62 3.21
C HIS A 18 0.57 10.68 2.21
N ASN A 19 0.78 9.38 2.35
CA ASN A 19 0.22 8.40 1.44
C ASN A 19 -1.29 8.26 1.65
N GLY A 20 -1.75 8.12 2.90
CA GLY A 20 -3.16 8.05 3.25
C GLY A 20 -3.94 9.29 2.79
N GLY A 21 -3.38 10.49 2.96
CA GLY A 21 -4.02 11.74 2.53
C GLY A 21 -4.25 11.82 1.02
N LEU A 22 -3.26 11.45 0.20
CA LEU A 22 -3.44 11.43 -1.26
C LEU A 22 -4.49 10.40 -1.71
N ILE A 23 -4.48 9.20 -1.11
CA ILE A 23 -5.47 8.16 -1.45
C ILE A 23 -6.88 8.63 -1.04
N ALA A 24 -7.03 9.19 0.16
CA ALA A 24 -8.30 9.74 0.63
C ALA A 24 -8.80 10.85 -0.29
N PHE A 25 -7.93 11.74 -0.75
CA PHE A 25 -8.27 12.80 -1.70
C PHE A 25 -8.76 12.24 -3.05
N LEU A 26 -8.05 11.25 -3.61
CA LEU A 26 -8.43 10.62 -4.89
C LEU A 26 -9.75 9.86 -4.78
N VAL A 27 -9.94 9.11 -3.70
CA VAL A 27 -11.18 8.39 -3.43
C VAL A 27 -12.35 9.36 -3.19
N ALA A 28 -12.12 10.47 -2.50
CA ALA A 28 -13.11 11.53 -2.33
C ALA A 28 -13.51 12.15 -3.68
N LYS A 29 -12.53 12.47 -4.54
CA LYS A 29 -12.79 12.95 -5.90
C LYS A 29 -13.62 11.97 -6.73
N GLN A 30 -13.36 10.67 -6.61
CA GLN A 30 -14.14 9.65 -7.32
C GLN A 30 -15.55 9.48 -6.74
N SER A 31 -15.73 9.73 -5.44
CA SER A 31 -17.04 9.72 -4.79
C SER A 31 -17.98 10.80 -5.34
N GLU A 32 -17.44 11.95 -5.77
CA GLU A 32 -18.21 13.03 -6.42
C GLU A 32 -18.80 12.58 -7.77
N GLN A 33 -18.19 11.60 -8.45
CA GLN A 33 -18.64 11.08 -9.73
C GLN A 33 -19.71 9.98 -9.61
N LEU A 34 -20.01 9.51 -8.39
CA LEU A 34 -20.97 8.44 -8.18
C LEU A 34 -22.41 8.97 -8.34
N VAL A 35 -23.11 8.45 -9.35
CA VAL A 35 -24.56 8.64 -9.47
C VAL A 35 -25.23 7.73 -8.43
N LEU A 36 -25.68 8.33 -7.32
CA LEU A 36 -26.32 7.60 -6.24
C LEU A 36 -27.82 7.42 -6.54
N ARG A 37 -28.36 6.22 -6.31
CA ARG A 37 -29.78 5.95 -6.59
C ARG A 37 -30.64 6.65 -5.55
N GLN A 38 -31.65 7.43 -5.98
CA GLN A 38 -32.47 8.24 -5.08
C GLN A 38 -33.49 7.44 -4.24
N ASP A 39 -33.74 6.17 -4.61
CA ASP A 39 -34.70 5.26 -3.95
C ASP A 39 -34.15 4.59 -2.67
N THR A 40 -32.91 4.85 -2.27
CA THR A 40 -32.26 4.12 -1.16
C THR A 40 -32.30 4.89 0.16
N VAL A 41 -32.33 4.13 1.26
CA VAL A 41 -32.33 4.59 2.65
C VAL A 41 -31.28 5.69 2.87
N ARG A 42 -31.68 6.83 3.47
CA ARG A 42 -30.79 7.98 3.72
C ARG A 42 -29.94 7.77 4.98
N GLY A 43 -28.79 8.45 5.05
CA GLY A 43 -27.92 8.49 6.25
C GLY A 43 -26.77 7.47 6.22
N LEU A 44 -26.33 7.04 7.41
CA LEU A 44 -25.16 6.17 7.60
C LEU A 44 -25.27 4.84 6.84
N ASN A 45 -26.46 4.25 6.76
CA ASN A 45 -26.67 3.00 6.02
C ASN A 45 -26.34 3.13 4.53
N ARG A 46 -26.62 4.28 3.91
CA ARG A 46 -26.24 4.53 2.50
C ARG A 46 -24.74 4.57 2.33
N TYR A 47 -24.05 5.23 3.27
CA TYR A 47 -22.60 5.36 3.23
C TYR A 47 -21.93 3.98 3.29
N PHE A 48 -22.27 3.17 4.29
CA PHE A 48 -21.63 1.86 4.49
C PHE A 48 -22.01 0.81 3.44
N TYR A 49 -23.24 0.82 2.91
CA TYR A 49 -23.73 -0.26 2.04
C TYR A 49 -23.80 0.11 0.55
N GLU A 50 -23.81 1.39 0.17
CA GLU A 50 -23.85 1.81 -1.23
C GLU A 50 -22.52 2.45 -1.67
N VAL A 51 -21.97 3.35 -0.83
CA VAL A 51 -20.80 4.16 -1.20
C VAL A 51 -19.48 3.45 -0.89
N THR A 52 -19.32 2.93 0.32
CA THR A 52 -18.11 2.23 0.76
C THR A 52 -17.71 1.06 -0.15
N PRO A 53 -18.59 0.09 -0.49
CA PRO A 53 -18.18 -1.05 -1.32
C PRO A 53 -17.77 -0.62 -2.74
N ARG A 54 -18.39 0.42 -3.31
CA ARG A 54 -18.04 0.95 -4.64
C ARG A 54 -16.68 1.63 -4.67
N LEU A 55 -16.28 2.28 -3.59
CA LEU A 55 -15.00 2.97 -3.48
C LEU A 55 -13.87 2.07 -2.95
N CYS A 56 -14.22 0.96 -2.27
CA CYS A 56 -13.28 0.04 -1.66
C CYS A 56 -12.33 -0.60 -2.69
N GLY A 57 -12.84 -0.99 -3.87
CA GLY A 57 -12.02 -1.59 -4.93
C GLY A 57 -10.89 -0.66 -5.40
N GLN A 58 -11.22 0.60 -5.70
CA GLN A 58 -10.22 1.59 -6.08
C GLN A 58 -9.25 1.89 -4.94
N PHE A 59 -9.77 2.03 -3.70
CA PHE A 59 -8.94 2.28 -2.53
C PHE A 59 -7.87 1.19 -2.35
N ILE A 60 -8.27 -0.08 -2.41
CA ILE A 60 -7.38 -1.23 -2.31
C ILE A 60 -6.36 -1.26 -3.45
N THR A 61 -6.80 -0.95 -4.67
CA THR A 61 -5.93 -0.90 -5.86
C THR A 61 -4.84 0.17 -5.71
N LEU A 62 -5.23 1.39 -5.32
CA LEU A 62 -4.29 2.50 -5.10
C LEU A 62 -3.32 2.20 -3.95
N MET A 63 -3.79 1.53 -2.90
CA MET A 63 -2.95 1.17 -1.76
C MET A 63 -1.90 0.11 -2.14
N HIS A 64 -2.29 -0.94 -2.87
CA HIS A 64 -1.34 -1.94 -3.38
C HIS A 64 -0.34 -1.36 -4.35
N TYR A 65 -0.79 -0.52 -5.29
CA TYR A 65 0.10 0.14 -6.26
C TYR A 65 1.19 0.96 -5.55
N ARG A 66 0.81 1.80 -4.58
CA ARG A 66 1.80 2.61 -3.85
C ARG A 66 2.69 1.78 -2.96
N TRP A 67 2.17 0.73 -2.35
CA TRP A 67 2.97 -0.20 -1.56
C TRP A 67 4.05 -0.88 -2.42
N GLU A 68 3.71 -1.36 -3.61
CA GLU A 68 4.66 -1.96 -4.54
C GLU A 68 5.77 -0.97 -4.95
N VAL A 69 5.39 0.27 -5.26
CA VAL A 69 6.35 1.33 -5.63
C VAL A 69 7.32 1.62 -4.47
N ILE A 70 6.80 1.82 -3.25
CA ILE A 70 7.63 2.08 -2.06
C ILE A 70 8.59 0.92 -1.80
N LEU A 71 8.12 -0.34 -1.92
CA LEU A 71 8.97 -1.51 -1.78
C LEU A 71 10.08 -1.55 -2.83
N ARG A 72 9.74 -1.31 -4.11
CA ARG A 72 10.70 -1.30 -5.22
C ARG A 72 11.76 -0.21 -5.06
N GLU A 73 11.34 1.01 -4.75
CA GLU A 73 12.25 2.13 -4.51
C GLU A 73 13.15 1.86 -3.31
N SER A 74 12.62 1.29 -2.23
CA SER A 74 13.41 0.93 -1.05
C SER A 74 14.44 -0.17 -1.32
N ALA A 75 14.14 -1.12 -2.21
CA ALA A 75 15.10 -2.14 -2.63
C ALA A 75 16.24 -1.55 -3.46
N ILE A 76 15.92 -0.67 -4.42
CA ILE A 76 16.94 0.03 -5.24
C ILE A 76 17.83 0.91 -4.36
N LEU A 77 17.26 1.67 -3.42
CA LEU A 77 18.01 2.50 -2.48
C LEU A 77 18.88 1.65 -1.52
N GLY A 78 18.39 0.47 -1.11
CA GLY A 78 19.15 -0.50 -0.32
C GLY A 78 20.39 -1.00 -1.04
N LEU A 79 20.27 -1.38 -2.32
CA LEU A 79 21.40 -1.80 -3.18
C LEU A 79 22.44 -0.70 -3.38
N LEU A 80 22.04 0.57 -3.31
CA LEU A 80 22.93 1.74 -3.40
C LEU A 80 23.59 2.08 -2.05
N GLY A 81 23.36 1.30 -0.99
CA GLY A 81 23.96 1.50 0.33
C GLY A 81 23.24 2.52 1.22
N VAL A 82 22.00 2.92 0.89
CA VAL A 82 21.20 3.81 1.73
C VAL A 82 20.48 2.98 2.80
N ALA A 83 20.63 3.38 4.07
CA ALA A 83 19.98 2.74 5.22
C ALA A 83 18.45 2.78 5.14
N THR A 84 17.88 1.81 4.43
CA THR A 84 16.45 1.61 4.18
C THR A 84 16.10 0.15 4.49
N LEU A 85 14.82 -0.23 4.41
CA LEU A 85 14.40 -1.62 4.58
C LEU A 85 15.20 -2.57 3.66
N GLY A 86 15.53 -2.13 2.43
CA GLY A 86 16.35 -2.87 1.48
C GLY A 86 17.79 -3.13 1.96
N PHE A 87 18.41 -2.20 2.69
CA PHE A 87 19.75 -2.38 3.27
C PHE A 87 19.77 -3.43 4.38
N TYR A 88 18.73 -3.48 5.22
CA TYR A 88 18.59 -4.53 6.25
C TYR A 88 18.24 -5.89 5.65
N ILE A 89 17.53 -5.90 4.52
CA ILE A 89 17.23 -7.13 3.77
C ILE A 89 18.48 -7.63 3.04
N ASP A 90 19.27 -6.74 2.42
CA ASP A 90 20.49 -7.07 1.68
C ASP A 90 21.61 -7.59 2.61
N SER A 91 21.80 -6.94 3.77
CA SER A 91 22.71 -7.45 4.81
C SER A 91 22.27 -8.78 5.44
N ALA A 92 20.97 -9.11 5.40
CA ALA A 92 20.46 -10.44 5.76
C ALA A 92 20.59 -11.47 4.59
N PHE A 93 20.68 -11.01 3.34
CA PHE A 93 20.91 -11.85 2.17
C PHE A 93 22.40 -12.18 1.95
N GLU A 94 23.30 -11.33 2.42
CA GLU A 94 24.76 -11.58 2.44
C GLU A 94 25.13 -12.82 3.28
N GLU A 95 24.21 -13.29 4.14
CA GLU A 95 24.34 -14.52 4.96
C GLU A 95 23.97 -15.83 4.21
N ILE A 96 23.99 -15.82 2.87
CA ILE A 96 23.81 -16.97 1.97
C ILE A 96 22.38 -17.50 1.95
N ARG A 97 21.64 -17.18 0.86
CA ARG A 97 20.87 -18.13 0.01
C ARG A 97 20.06 -17.41 -1.07
N PHE A 98 20.65 -17.29 -2.27
CA PHE A 98 19.99 -16.83 -3.50
C PHE A 98 18.68 -17.58 -3.82
N ASP A 99 18.55 -18.83 -3.37
CA ASP A 99 17.34 -19.65 -3.55
C ASP A 99 16.09 -19.02 -2.91
N ARG A 100 16.25 -18.30 -1.78
CA ARG A 100 15.12 -17.67 -1.07
C ARG A 100 14.65 -16.39 -1.75
N ALA A 101 15.55 -15.64 -2.39
CA ALA A 101 15.21 -14.41 -3.12
C ALA A 101 14.31 -14.73 -4.33
N VAL A 102 14.65 -15.76 -5.09
CA VAL A 102 13.82 -16.24 -6.22
C VAL A 102 12.45 -16.71 -5.73
N LEU A 103 12.40 -17.40 -4.58
CA LEU A 103 11.16 -17.86 -3.97
C LEU A 103 10.27 -16.68 -3.54
N LEU A 104 10.84 -15.63 -2.93
CA LEU A 104 10.12 -14.41 -2.55
C LEU A 104 9.59 -13.64 -3.77
N ILE A 105 10.37 -13.58 -4.87
CA ILE A 105 9.92 -12.97 -6.13
C ILE A 105 8.75 -13.76 -6.72
N ILE A 106 8.84 -15.09 -6.77
CA ILE A 106 7.77 -15.96 -7.29
C ILE A 106 6.51 -15.84 -6.43
N VAL A 107 6.64 -15.83 -5.11
CA VAL A 107 5.50 -15.66 -4.19
C VAL A 107 4.87 -14.28 -4.37
N THR A 108 5.68 -13.22 -4.50
CA THR A 108 5.16 -11.86 -4.73
C THR A 108 4.48 -11.74 -6.10
N ALA A 109 5.00 -12.41 -7.13
CA ALA A 109 4.38 -12.46 -8.45
C ALA A 109 3.05 -13.23 -8.42
N LEU A 110 3.00 -14.39 -7.77
CA LEU A 110 1.78 -15.19 -7.64
C LEU A 110 0.71 -14.48 -6.80
N LEU A 111 1.11 -13.79 -5.73
CA LEU A 111 0.18 -13.03 -4.89
C LEU A 111 -0.39 -11.84 -5.65
N ASN A 112 0.43 -11.13 -6.44
CA ASN A 112 -0.06 -10.10 -7.36
C ASN A 112 -1.06 -10.69 -8.36
N ILE A 113 -0.73 -11.79 -9.03
CA ILE A 113 -1.65 -12.42 -10.00
C ILE A 113 -2.96 -12.83 -9.32
N GLY A 114 -2.92 -13.40 -8.12
CA GLY A 114 -4.12 -13.77 -7.36
C GLY A 114 -4.99 -12.55 -6.99
N VAL A 115 -4.37 -11.42 -6.63
CA VAL A 115 -5.07 -10.17 -6.28
C VAL A 115 -5.61 -9.46 -7.51
N TYR A 116 -4.89 -9.44 -8.63
CA TYR A 116 -5.37 -8.86 -9.89
C TYR A 116 -6.42 -9.73 -10.59
N CYS A 117 -6.46 -11.04 -10.29
CA CYS A 117 -7.41 -12.00 -10.88
C CYS A 117 -8.67 -12.23 -10.03
N GLY A 118 -8.82 -11.60 -8.86
CA GLY A 118 -10.06 -11.68 -8.08
C GLY A 118 -10.31 -10.36 -7.35
N PRO A 119 -11.41 -9.62 -7.60
CA PRO A 119 -12.73 -10.10 -8.04
C PRO A 119 -13.26 -9.33 -9.28
N CYS A 120 -13.51 -10.04 -10.38
CA CYS A 120 -14.60 -9.68 -11.27
C CYS A 120 -15.92 -10.26 -10.72
#